data_AF-A0A7E5WNA0-F1
#
_entry.id   AF-A0A7E5WNA0-F1
#
_cell.length_a   1.000
_cell.length_b   1.000
_cell.length_c   1.000
_cell.angle_alpha   90.00
_cell.angle_beta   90.00
_cell.angle_gamma   90.00
#
_symmetry.space_group_name_H-M   'P 1'
#
loop_
_entity.id
_entity.type
_entity.pdbx_description
1 polymer ?
#
loop_
_entity_poly.entity_id
_entity_poly.type
_entity_poly.pdbx_seq_one_letter_code
_entity_poly.pdbx_strand_id
1 'polypeptide(L)'
;MGLPQLETCCFVFDLKTGCLIMGSINAVLSFTMLTLLIVLAAEVGAIDTSVVFAGDIEMQATITGLYAMTIILVFMFLMKFLFDIAFVYAVSTERRNIIKAYMIMWIVFFLLSMFIFFLNSPNMSVGTICTEVVYIGHNVYTILLSHSFYKQLNSREEV
;
A
#
# COMPACT_ATOMS: atom_id res chain seq x y z
N MET A 1 -6.02 18.36 20.02
CA MET A 1 -7.27 18.07 19.29
C MET A 1 -7.05 16.79 18.50
N GLY A 2 -7.80 15.73 18.79
CA GLY A 2 -7.54 14.39 18.23
C GLY A 2 -8.20 14.17 16.88
N LEU A 3 -7.67 13.21 16.10
CA LEU A 3 -8.29 12.72 14.87
C LEU A 3 -9.75 12.28 15.13
N PRO A 4 -10.67 12.47 14.16
CA PRO A 4 -12.07 12.07 14.32
C PRO A 4 -12.16 10.55 14.57
N GLN A 5 -12.96 10.17 15.55
CA GLN A 5 -13.19 8.76 15.89
C GLN A 5 -14.41 8.26 15.12
N LEU A 6 -14.27 7.12 14.45
CA LEU A 6 -15.37 6.41 13.82
C LEU A 6 -15.93 5.41 14.83
N GLU A 7 -17.23 5.48 15.10
CA GLU A 7 -17.94 4.50 15.93
C GLU A 7 -18.30 3.23 15.14
N THR A 8 -18.56 3.38 13.83
CA THR A 8 -18.91 2.29 12.91
C THR A 8 -18.15 2.42 11.58
N CYS A 9 -17.88 1.29 10.94
CA CYS A 9 -17.36 1.24 9.57
C CYS A 9 -18.52 1.28 8.58
N CYS A 10 -18.46 2.17 7.58
CA CYS A 10 -19.51 2.39 6.58
C CYS A 10 -20.93 2.50 7.19
N PHE A 11 -21.08 3.11 8.37
CA PHE A 11 -22.33 3.31 9.11
C PHE A 11 -23.07 2.05 9.59
N VAL A 12 -22.71 0.85 9.10
CA VAL A 12 -23.47 -0.40 9.32
C VAL A 12 -22.66 -1.47 10.03
N PHE A 13 -21.33 -1.46 9.89
CA PHE A 13 -20.48 -2.53 10.41
C PHE A 13 -19.79 -2.15 11.72
N ASP A 14 -19.68 -3.12 12.63
CA ASP A 14 -18.81 -3.03 13.79
C ASP A 14 -17.37 -2.73 13.37
N LEU A 15 -16.69 -1.94 14.19
CA LEU A 15 -15.34 -1.44 13.91
C LEU A 15 -14.33 -2.57 13.66
N LYS A 16 -14.44 -3.68 14.40
CA LYS A 16 -13.62 -4.90 14.20
C LYS A 16 -13.85 -5.51 12.82
N THR A 17 -15.11 -5.70 12.45
CA THR A 17 -15.51 -6.27 11.16
C THR A 17 -15.08 -5.36 10.01
N GLY A 18 -15.22 -4.04 10.18
CA GLY A 18 -14.75 -3.05 9.23
C GLY A 18 -13.23 -3.10 9.01
N CYS A 19 -12.44 -3.15 10.08
CA CYS A 19 -10.99 -3.30 9.98
C CYS A 19 -10.57 -4.62 9.33
N LEU A 20 -11.28 -5.72 9.60
CA LEU A 20 -11.02 -7.01 8.94
C LEU A 20 -11.33 -6.96 7.44
N ILE A 21 -12.49 -6.43 7.06
CA ILE A 21 -12.87 -6.29 5.64
C ILE A 21 -11.88 -5.41 4.91
N MET A 22 -11.58 -4.23 5.45
CA MET A 22 -10.70 -3.27 4.81
C MET A 22 -9.26 -3.78 4.73
N GLY A 23 -8.75 -4.40 5.80
CA GLY A 23 -7.45 -5.06 5.79
C GLY A 23 -7.37 -6.20 4.78
N SER A 24 -8.45 -6.98 4.63
CA SER A 24 -8.52 -8.07 3.65
C SER A 24 -8.54 -7.54 2.22
N ILE A 25 -9.30 -6.48 1.93
CA ILE A 25 -9.30 -5.80 0.63
C ILE A 25 -7.89 -5.30 0.31
N ASN A 26 -7.23 -4.65 1.28
CA ASN A 26 -5.88 -4.12 1.08
C ASN A 26 -4.85 -5.23 0.81
N ALA A 27 -4.98 -6.38 1.48
CA ALA A 27 -4.15 -7.57 1.26
C ALA A 27 -4.36 -8.19 -0.12
N VAL A 28 -5.62 -8.28 -0.59
CA VAL A 28 -5.93 -8.79 -1.94
C VAL A 28 -5.38 -7.85 -3.01
N LEU A 29 -5.56 -6.54 -2.83
CA LEU A 29 -5.03 -5.54 -3.77
C LEU A 29 -3.50 -5.55 -3.80
N SER A 30 -2.83 -5.64 -2.65
CA SER A 30 -1.37 -5.72 -2.60
C SER A 30 -0.83 -7.01 -3.20
N PHE A 31 -1.51 -8.14 -2.97
CA PHE A 31 -1.17 -9.40 -3.63
C PHE A 31 -1.32 -9.32 -5.15
N THR A 32 -2.43 -8.76 -5.64
CA THR A 32 -2.69 -8.60 -7.07
C THR A 32 -1.60 -7.73 -7.71
N MET A 33 -1.28 -6.58 -7.10
CA MET A 33 -0.20 -5.71 -7.57
C MET A 33 1.17 -6.39 -7.53
N LEU A 34 1.47 -7.18 -6.49
CA LEU A 34 2.70 -7.96 -6.41
C LEU A 34 2.81 -8.94 -7.59
N THR A 35 1.75 -9.67 -7.91
CA THR A 35 1.77 -10.62 -9.05
C THR A 35 2.00 -9.90 -10.38
N LEU A 36 1.37 -8.74 -10.59
CA LEU A 36 1.57 -7.93 -11.80
C LEU A 36 3.01 -7.41 -11.90
N LEU A 37 3.61 -6.97 -10.78
CA LEU A 37 4.99 -6.51 -10.76
C LEU A 37 6.00 -7.65 -11.00
N ILE A 38 5.71 -8.87 -10.54
CA ILE A 38 6.55 -10.04 -10.84
C ILE A 38 6.51 -10.35 -12.33
N VAL A 39 5.32 -10.33 -12.96
CA VAL A 39 5.18 -10.53 -14.41
C VAL A 39 5.95 -9.45 -15.16
N LEU A 40 5.78 -8.18 -14.78
CA LEU A 40 6.50 -7.06 -15.39
C LEU A 40 8.02 -7.22 -15.24
N ALA A 41 8.51 -7.63 -14.06
CA ALA A 41 9.93 -7.88 -13.84
C ALA A 41 10.45 -9.03 -14.73
N ALA A 42 9.67 -10.10 -14.89
CA ALA A 42 10.02 -11.21 -15.77
C ALA A 42 10.06 -10.79 -17.25
N GLU A 43 9.11 -9.97 -17.70
CA GLU A 43 9.08 -9.43 -19.06
C GLU A 43 10.28 -8.52 -19.33
N VAL A 44 10.57 -7.57 -18.43
CA VAL A 44 11.71 -6.66 -18.58
C VAL A 44 13.05 -7.42 -18.50
N GLY A 45 13.15 -8.42 -17.61
CA GLY A 45 14.34 -9.25 -17.47
C GLY A 45 14.60 -10.18 -18.66
N ALA A 46 13.57 -10.50 -19.45
CA ALA A 46 13.71 -11.30 -20.66
C ALA A 46 14.23 -10.50 -21.88
N ILE A 47 14.30 -9.17 -21.78
CA ILE A 47 14.81 -8.33 -22.86
C ILE A 47 16.34 -8.47 -22.91
N ASP A 48 16.85 -9.12 -23.96
CA ASP A 48 18.28 -9.14 -24.24
C ASP A 48 18.74 -7.78 -24.77
N THR A 49 19.03 -6.89 -23.82
CA THR A 49 19.44 -5.51 -24.12
C THR A 49 20.71 -5.42 -24.98
N SER A 50 21.57 -6.44 -24.93
CA SER A 50 22.81 -6.49 -25.70
C SER A 50 22.57 -6.75 -27.19
N VAL A 51 21.46 -7.42 -27.52
CA VAL A 51 21.06 -7.75 -28.89
C VAL A 51 20.10 -6.70 -29.44
N VAL A 52 19.12 -6.26 -28.63
CA VAL A 52 18.04 -5.36 -29.09
C VAL A 52 18.52 -3.90 -29.22
N PHE A 53 19.44 -3.46 -28.36
CA PHE A 53 19.93 -2.07 -28.33
C PHE A 53 21.44 -1.99 -28.58
N ALA A 54 21.95 -2.88 -29.45
CA ALA A 54 23.36 -2.95 -29.78
C ALA A 54 23.90 -1.59 -30.29
N GLY A 55 24.73 -0.94 -29.47
CA GLY A 55 25.35 0.35 -29.78
C GLY A 55 24.71 1.58 -29.13
N ASP A 56 23.53 1.45 -28.49
CA ASP A 56 22.89 2.53 -27.75
C ASP A 56 23.05 2.32 -26.23
N ILE A 57 24.14 2.88 -25.70
CA ILE A 57 24.54 2.74 -24.29
C ILE A 57 23.51 3.41 -23.37
N GLU A 58 22.87 4.50 -23.81
CA GLU A 58 21.89 5.24 -23.00
C GLU A 58 20.59 4.45 -22.84
N MET A 59 20.11 3.85 -23.94
CA MET A 59 18.92 3.00 -23.93
C MET A 59 19.15 1.70 -23.14
N GLN A 60 20.33 1.09 -23.27
CA GLN A 60 20.72 -0.08 -22.48
C GLN A 60 20.77 0.22 -20.97
N ALA A 61 21.36 1.36 -20.58
CA ALA A 61 21.40 1.79 -19.19
C ALA A 61 20.00 2.06 -18.63
N THR A 62 19.11 2.67 -19.43
CA THR A 62 17.73 2.98 -19.03
C THR A 62 16.94 1.71 -18.72
N ILE A 63 17.01 0.69 -19.58
CA ILE A 63 16.27 -0.58 -19.38
C ILE A 63 16.85 -1.37 -18.20
N THR A 64 18.18 -1.38 -18.06
CA THR A 64 18.84 -2.02 -16.91
C THR A 64 18.42 -1.35 -15.59
N GLY A 65 18.35 -0.01 -15.58
CA GLY A 65 17.85 0.76 -14.44
C GLY A 65 16.38 0.46 -14.15
N LEU A 66 15.54 0.38 -15.18
CA LEU A 66 14.13 0.00 -15.05
C LEU A 66 13.99 -1.39 -14.42
N TYR A 67 14.76 -2.38 -14.89
CA TYR A 67 14.76 -3.73 -14.35
C TYR A 67 15.11 -3.76 -12.86
N ALA A 68 16.19 -3.07 -12.47
CA ALA A 68 16.60 -2.94 -11.07
C ALA A 68 15.51 -2.29 -10.21
N MET A 69 14.87 -1.21 -10.70
CA MET A 69 13.77 -0.56 -10.00
C MET A 69 12.55 -1.48 -9.85
N THR A 70 12.17 -2.24 -10.88
CA THR A 70 11.07 -3.22 -10.79
C THR A 70 11.35 -4.29 -9.74
N ILE A 71 12.59 -4.79 -9.63
CA ILE A 71 12.95 -5.77 -8.59
C ILE A 71 12.77 -5.16 -7.19
N ILE A 72 13.24 -3.94 -6.97
CA ILE A 72 13.09 -3.24 -5.69
C ILE A 72 11.61 -3.08 -5.33
N LEU A 73 10.78 -2.70 -6.31
CA LEU A 73 9.33 -2.57 -6.12
C LEU A 73 8.67 -3.91 -5.78
N VAL A 74 9.09 -5.02 -6.39
CA VAL A 74 8.60 -6.38 -6.05
C VAL A 74 8.87 -6.68 -4.57
N PHE A 75 10.09 -6.45 -4.07
CA PHE A 75 10.41 -6.66 -2.65
C PHE A 75 9.61 -5.74 -1.73
N MET A 76 9.44 -4.48 -2.11
CA MET A 76 8.65 -3.51 -1.33
C MET A 76 7.18 -3.94 -1.22
N PHE A 77 6.57 -4.38 -2.33
CA PHE A 77 5.19 -4.88 -2.34
C PHE A 77 5.03 -6.23 -1.65
N LEU A 78 6.05 -7.10 -1.68
CA LEU A 78 6.06 -8.33 -0.90
C LEU A 78 6.01 -8.03 0.60
N MET A 79 6.87 -7.12 1.07
CA MET A 79 6.86 -6.70 2.48
C MET A 79 5.52 -6.07 2.84
N LYS A 80 4.97 -5.21 1.98
CA LYS A 80 3.64 -4.62 2.16
C LYS A 80 2.56 -5.70 2.35
N PHE A 81 2.52 -6.70 1.48
CA PHE A 81 1.56 -7.80 1.55
C PHE A 81 1.66 -8.57 2.88
N LEU A 82 2.88 -8.87 3.33
CA LEU A 82 3.09 -9.52 4.63
C LEU A 82 2.57 -8.68 5.80
N PHE A 83 2.77 -7.36 5.75
CA PHE A 83 2.22 -6.45 6.76
C PHE A 83 0.69 -6.37 6.71
N ASP A 84 0.08 -6.39 5.53
CA ASP A 84 -1.39 -6.40 5.38
C ASP A 84 -1.98 -7.68 6.00
N ILE A 85 -1.36 -8.85 5.77
CA ILE A 85 -1.77 -10.11 6.43
C ILE A 85 -1.58 -10.03 7.95
N ALA A 86 -0.42 -9.54 8.39
CA ALA A 86 -0.14 -9.38 9.81
C ALA A 86 -1.15 -8.46 10.50
N PHE A 87 -1.62 -7.42 9.81
CA PHE A 87 -2.67 -6.54 10.28
C PHE A 87 -4.02 -7.25 10.42
N VAL A 88 -4.46 -8.00 9.40
CA VAL A 88 -5.70 -8.79 9.49
C VAL A 88 -5.64 -9.77 10.66
N TYR A 89 -4.50 -10.47 10.82
CA TYR A 89 -4.27 -11.35 11.95
C TYR A 89 -4.30 -10.60 13.30
N ALA A 90 -3.66 -9.43 13.38
CA ALA A 90 -3.62 -8.62 14.59
C ALA A 90 -5.00 -8.08 14.99
N VAL A 91 -5.85 -7.72 14.01
CA VAL A 91 -7.25 -7.31 14.27
C VAL A 91 -8.08 -8.50 14.74
N SER A 92 -7.88 -9.70 14.17
CA SER A 92 -8.61 -10.90 14.61
C SER A 92 -8.24 -11.33 16.04
N THR A 93 -6.95 -11.24 16.39
CA THR A 93 -6.39 -11.61 17.69
C THR A 93 -6.30 -10.46 18.68
N GLU A 94 -6.85 -9.29 18.34
CA GLU A 94 -6.89 -8.09 19.19
C GLU A 94 -5.49 -7.67 19.73
N ARG A 95 -4.43 -7.90 18.93
CA ARG A 95 -3.04 -7.59 19.30
C ARG A 95 -2.68 -6.14 18.98
N ARG A 96 -2.85 -5.29 19.99
CA ARG A 96 -2.60 -3.84 19.93
C ARG A 96 -1.22 -3.42 19.39
N ASN A 97 -0.14 -4.08 19.81
CA ASN A 97 1.22 -3.70 19.43
C ASN A 97 1.46 -3.82 17.92
N ILE A 98 0.88 -4.84 17.28
CA ILE A 98 1.03 -5.08 15.85
C ILE A 98 0.16 -4.07 15.06
N ILE A 99 -1.05 -3.77 15.55
CA ILE A 99 -1.93 -2.74 14.96
C ILE A 99 -1.25 -1.37 14.97
N LYS A 100 -0.58 -0.99 16.07
CA LYS A 100 0.17 0.27 16.16
C LYS A 100 1.34 0.32 15.16
N ALA A 101 2.12 -0.75 15.08
CA ALA A 101 3.24 -0.84 14.16
C ALA A 101 2.79 -0.73 12.69
N TYR A 102 1.71 -1.43 12.34
CA TYR A 102 1.08 -1.32 11.02
C TYR A 102 0.62 0.10 10.73
N MET A 103 -0.06 0.77 11.67
CA MET A 103 -0.54 2.15 11.47
C MET A 103 0.60 3.14 11.19
N ILE A 104 1.71 3.05 11.94
CA ILE A 104 2.88 3.92 11.73
C ILE A 104 3.48 3.68 10.35
N MET A 105 3.70 2.41 9.99
CA MET A 105 4.20 2.03 8.67
C MET A 105 3.29 2.58 7.56
N TRP A 106 1.97 2.45 7.72
CA TRP A 106 0.99 2.86 6.73
C TRP A 106 0.91 4.39 6.54
N ILE A 107 1.11 5.17 7.61
CA ILE A 107 1.24 6.63 7.52
C ILE A 107 2.48 7.02 6.71
N VAL A 108 3.61 6.33 6.89
CA VAL A 108 4.84 6.61 6.14
C VAL A 108 4.64 6.34 4.65
N PHE A 109 4.06 5.19 4.29
CA PHE A 109 3.75 4.86 2.90
C PHE A 109 2.77 5.84 2.27
N PHE A 110 1.74 6.25 3.02
CA PHE A 110 0.77 7.25 2.58
C PHE A 110 1.41 8.61 2.28
N LEU A 111 2.29 9.10 3.16
CA LEU A 111 3.00 10.36 2.94
C LEU A 111 3.92 10.27 1.72
N LEU A 112 4.67 9.16 1.59
CA LEU A 112 5.55 8.93 0.45
C LEU A 112 4.76 8.91 -0.87
N SER A 113 3.62 8.20 -0.92
CA SER A 113 2.77 8.17 -2.10
C SER A 113 2.20 9.55 -2.44
N MET A 114 1.86 10.35 -1.43
CA MET A 114 1.35 11.71 -1.63
C MET A 114 2.40 12.64 -2.26
N PHE A 115 3.67 12.56 -1.81
CA PHE A 115 4.76 13.33 -2.41
C PHE A 115 5.01 12.93 -3.87
N ILE A 116 5.03 11.63 -4.16
CA ILE A 116 5.20 11.11 -5.53
C ILE A 116 4.06 11.59 -6.43
N PHE A 117 2.82 11.55 -5.94
CA PHE A 117 1.66 12.04 -6.67
C PHE A 117 1.79 13.54 -7.02
N PHE A 118 2.12 14.41 -6.06
CA PHE A 118 2.28 15.83 -6.35
C PHE A 118 3.44 16.14 -7.31
N LEU A 119 4.54 15.39 -7.19
CA LEU A 119 5.70 15.54 -8.09
C LEU A 119 5.38 15.13 -9.53
N ASN A 120 4.54 14.10 -9.72
CA ASN A 120 4.22 13.55 -11.04
C ASN A 120 2.91 14.08 -11.63
N SER A 121 2.06 14.72 -10.82
CA SER A 121 0.78 15.32 -11.20
C SER A 121 0.77 16.03 -12.56
N PRO A 122 1.73 16.92 -12.90
CA PRO A 122 1.71 17.63 -14.19
C PRO A 122 1.94 16.73 -15.41
N ASN A 123 2.53 15.55 -15.23
CA ASN A 123 2.84 14.61 -16.32
C ASN A 123 1.82 13.45 -16.40
N MET A 124 0.83 13.41 -15.51
CA MET A 124 -0.14 12.33 -15.43
C MET A 124 -1.38 12.61 -16.27
N SER A 125 -1.93 11.56 -16.87
CA SER A 125 -3.23 11.65 -17.53
C SER A 125 -4.33 11.91 -16.51
N VAL A 126 -5.42 12.58 -16.92
CA VAL A 126 -6.56 12.87 -16.06
C VAL A 126 -7.14 11.59 -15.43
N GLY A 127 -7.19 10.49 -16.19
CA GLY A 127 -7.64 9.20 -15.69
C GLY A 127 -6.78 8.67 -14.55
N THR A 128 -5.46 8.78 -14.69
CA THR A 128 -4.50 8.39 -13.65
C THR A 128 -4.63 9.25 -12.40
N ILE A 129 -4.84 10.55 -12.57
CA ILE A 129 -5.07 11.46 -11.44
C ILE A 129 -6.32 11.05 -10.66
N CYS A 130 -7.43 10.75 -11.33
CA CYS A 130 -8.66 10.29 -10.68
C CYS A 130 -8.45 8.99 -9.88
N THR A 131 -7.74 8.00 -10.46
CA THR A 131 -7.46 6.75 -9.75
C THR A 131 -6.58 6.95 -8.53
N GLU A 132 -5.58 7.82 -8.61
CA GLU A 132 -4.70 8.16 -7.48
C GLU A 132 -5.47 8.86 -6.36
N VAL A 133 -6.38 9.78 -6.68
CA VAL A 133 -7.23 10.44 -5.66
C VAL A 133 -8.11 9.43 -4.94
N VAL A 134 -8.70 8.47 -5.66
CA VAL A 134 -9.49 7.39 -5.05
C VAL A 134 -8.61 6.52 -4.15
N TYR A 135 -7.39 6.19 -4.59
CA TYR A 135 -6.43 5.42 -3.81
C TYR A 135 -6.03 6.17 -2.52
N ILE A 136 -5.74 7.47 -2.60
CA ILE A 136 -5.46 8.33 -1.44
C ILE A 136 -6.65 8.31 -0.46
N GLY A 137 -7.88 8.47 -0.96
CA GLY A 137 -9.08 8.42 -0.14
C GLY A 137 -9.26 7.09 0.58
N HIS A 138 -9.04 5.97 -0.12
CA HIS A 138 -9.07 4.63 0.44
C HIS A 138 -8.03 4.43 1.56
N ASN A 139 -6.81 4.97 1.38
CA ASN A 139 -5.75 4.91 2.38
C ASN A 139 -6.07 5.72 3.63
N VAL A 140 -6.55 6.97 3.47
CA VAL A 140 -6.97 7.81 4.59
C VAL A 140 -8.08 7.12 5.39
N TYR A 141 -9.06 6.55 4.69
CA TYR A 141 -10.16 5.82 5.34
C TYR A 141 -9.65 4.62 6.15
N THR A 142 -8.74 3.83 5.58
CA THR A 142 -8.11 2.68 6.26
C THR A 142 -7.34 3.10 7.51
N ILE A 143 -6.60 4.21 7.44
CA ILE A 143 -5.86 4.76 8.59
C ILE A 143 -6.81 5.20 9.70
N LEU A 144 -7.89 5.92 9.35
CA LEU A 144 -8.88 6.40 10.33
C LEU A 144 -9.62 5.24 11.03
N LEU A 145 -9.98 4.19 10.29
CA LEU A 145 -10.58 2.98 10.86
C LEU A 145 -9.61 2.28 11.81
N SER A 146 -8.36 2.07 11.38
CA SER A 146 -7.33 1.41 12.19
C SER A 146 -7.02 2.19 13.47
N HIS A 147 -6.95 3.52 13.38
CA HIS A 147 -6.77 4.39 14.53
C HIS A 147 -7.95 4.32 15.51
N SER A 148 -9.18 4.35 14.99
CA SER A 148 -10.40 4.26 15.81
C SER A 148 -10.47 2.92 16.55
N PHE A 149 -10.15 1.81 15.86
CA PHE A 149 -10.11 0.47 16.45
C PHE A 149 -9.00 0.33 17.50
N TYR A 150 -7.80 0.84 17.21
CA TYR A 150 -6.70 0.86 18.18
C TYR A 150 -7.08 1.60 19.47
N LYS A 151 -7.78 2.74 19.35
CA LYS A 151 -8.22 3.51 20.52
C LYS A 151 -9.32 2.79 21.32
N GLN A 152 -10.24 2.11 20.63
CA GLN A 152 -11.27 1.28 21.27
C GLN A 152 -10.66 0.11 22.07
N LEU A 153 -9.64 -0.54 21.53
CA LEU A 153 -8.88 -1.56 22.25
C LEU A 153 -8.20 -0.99 23.49
N ASN A 154 -7.53 0.16 23.38
CA ASN A 154 -6.88 0.78 24.54
C ASN A 154 -7.87 1.10 25.66
N SER A 155 -9.05 1.63 25.34
CA SER A 155 -10.06 1.97 26.35
C SER A 155 -10.68 0.74 27.05
N ARG A 156 -10.61 -0.45 26.43
CA ARG A 156 -11.13 -1.69 27.02
C ARG A 156 -10.16 -2.34 28.01
N GLU A 157 -8.85 -2.15 27.83
CA GLU A 157 -7.82 -2.68 28.73
C GLU A 157 -7.58 -1.78 29.96
N GLU A 158 -8.03 -0.53 29.93
CA GLU A 158 -7.93 0.41 31.07
C GLU A 158 -9.06 0.24 32.12
N VAL A 159 -9.92 -0.78 31.96
CA VAL A 159 -11.04 -1.13 32.87
C VAL A 159 -10.75 -2.45 33.60
#